data_AF-A0A433HMQ6-F1
#
_entry.id   AF-A0A433HMQ6-F1
#
_cell.length_a   1.000
_cell.length_b   1.000
_cell.length_c   1.000
_cell.angle_alpha   90.00
_cell.angle_beta   90.00
_cell.angle_gamma   90.00
#
_symmetry.space_group_name_H-M   'P 1'
#
loop_
_entity.id
_entity.type
_entity.pdbx_description
1 polymer ?
#
loop_
_entity_poly.entity_id
_entity_poly.type
_entity_poly.pdbx_seq_one_letter_code
_entity_poly.pdbx_strand_id
1 'polypeptide(L)'
;MNQLTQRGCRIWIYTSSDRPVYYLKSWFRSMGIPIEGAINQTRHVQMVGRRGPSKYPPAFMIDLHIDDSPGVAMEGTDHQFAVLLVAPEDQNWVDRVLNEVDARICANAHWSAQRFAPDGPFRIKQMIRKGCARLLRLDHRITARTGHSAKSDPG
;
A
#
# COMPACT_ATOMS: atom_id res chain seq x y z
N MET A 1 1.77 -8.61 -19.19
CA MET A 1 2.40 -9.07 -17.93
C MET A 1 3.92 -9.08 -17.99
N ASN A 2 4.55 -9.89 -18.85
CA ASN A 2 6.02 -9.96 -18.99
C ASN A 2 6.67 -8.59 -19.20
N GLN A 3 6.07 -7.73 -20.03
CA GLN A 3 6.54 -6.37 -20.27
C GLN A 3 6.56 -5.48 -19.02
N LEU A 4 5.63 -5.68 -18.07
CA LEU A 4 5.62 -4.98 -16.79
C LEU A 4 6.69 -5.53 -15.85
N THR A 5 6.87 -6.84 -15.82
CA THR A 5 7.94 -7.49 -15.04
C THR A 5 9.33 -7.06 -15.52
N GLN A 6 9.55 -6.94 -16.84
CA GLN A 6 10.79 -6.44 -17.43
C GLN A 6 11.10 -4.98 -17.05
N ARG A 7 10.07 -4.20 -16.69
CA ARG A 7 10.18 -2.83 -16.18
C ARG A 7 10.41 -2.78 -14.66
N GLY A 8 10.47 -3.93 -13.99
CA GLY A 8 10.63 -4.04 -12.54
C GLY A 8 9.33 -3.84 -11.75
N CYS A 9 8.17 -3.83 -12.42
CA CYS A 9 6.89 -3.65 -11.73
C CYS A 9 6.51 -4.91 -10.94
N ARG A 10 6.06 -4.70 -9.70
CA ARG A 10 5.40 -5.73 -8.89
C ARG A 10 3.91 -5.64 -9.09
N ILE A 11 3.29 -6.75 -9.45
CA ILE A 11 1.87 -6.77 -9.81
C ILE A 11 1.03 -7.31 -8.66
N TRP A 12 0.02 -6.52 -8.32
CA TRP A 12 -0.93 -6.80 -7.24
C TRP A 12 -2.35 -6.81 -7.79
N ILE A 13 -3.21 -7.63 -7.19
CA ILE A 13 -4.64 -7.64 -7.50
C ILE A 13 -5.39 -6.94 -6.39
N TYR A 14 -6.22 -5.96 -6.74
CA TYR A 14 -7.12 -5.29 -5.80
C TYR A 14 -8.56 -5.58 -6.19
N THR A 15 -9.24 -6.39 -5.38
CA THR A 15 -10.59 -6.89 -5.69
C THR A 15 -11.54 -6.69 -4.50
N SER A 16 -12.81 -6.45 -4.81
CA SER A 16 -13.93 -6.46 -3.85
C SER A 16 -14.42 -7.88 -3.51
N SER A 17 -13.75 -8.92 -4.01
CA SER A 17 -14.03 -10.31 -3.62
C SER A 17 -13.62 -10.57 -2.16
N ASP A 18 -14.37 -11.42 -1.45
CA ASP A 18 -13.98 -11.97 -0.14
C ASP A 18 -13.09 -13.23 -0.25
N ARG A 19 -12.74 -13.65 -1.47
CA ARG A 19 -11.88 -14.83 -1.68
C ARG A 19 -10.55 -14.67 -0.95
N PRO A 20 -10.04 -15.71 -0.27
CA PRO A 20 -8.75 -15.63 0.42
C PRO A 20 -7.61 -15.31 -0.53
N VAL A 21 -6.60 -14.58 -0.04
CA VAL A 21 -5.42 -14.19 -0.84
C VAL A 21 -4.70 -15.40 -1.44
N TYR A 22 -4.57 -16.51 -0.69
CA TYR A 22 -3.94 -17.72 -1.21
C TYR A 22 -4.71 -18.32 -2.39
N TYR A 23 -6.05 -18.24 -2.36
CA TYR A 23 -6.89 -18.72 -3.46
C TYR A 23 -6.64 -17.89 -4.72
N LEU A 24 -6.64 -16.55 -4.59
CA LEU A 24 -6.39 -15.66 -5.72
C LEU A 24 -4.99 -15.90 -6.31
N LYS A 25 -3.96 -16.00 -5.47
CA LYS A 25 -2.59 -16.31 -5.93
C LYS A 25 -2.52 -17.63 -6.69
N SER A 26 -3.15 -18.70 -6.19
CA SER A 26 -3.18 -20.00 -6.87
C SER A 26 -3.94 -19.94 -8.19
N TRP A 27 -5.07 -19.21 -8.23
CA TRP A 27 -5.89 -19.06 -9.43
C TRP A 27 -5.12 -18.34 -10.55
N PHE A 28 -4.56 -17.15 -10.28
CA PHE A 28 -3.74 -16.43 -11.26
C PHE A 28 -2.51 -17.22 -11.70
N ARG A 29 -1.87 -17.95 -10.77
CA ARG A 29 -0.75 -18.84 -11.11
C ARG A 29 -1.14 -19.95 -12.08
N SER A 30 -2.34 -20.54 -11.94
CA SER A 30 -2.84 -21.57 -12.87
C SER A 30 -3.05 -21.03 -14.30
N MET A 31 -3.23 -19.70 -14.44
CA MET A 31 -3.32 -19.01 -15.72
C MET A 31 -1.96 -18.53 -16.25
N GLY A 32 -0.86 -18.85 -15.57
CA GLY A 32 0.49 -18.39 -15.94
C GLY A 32 0.76 -16.91 -15.62
N ILE A 33 -0.05 -16.29 -14.75
CA ILE A 33 0.08 -14.88 -14.36
C ILE A 33 0.59 -14.81 -12.92
N PRO A 34 1.91 -14.67 -12.69
CA PRO A 34 2.43 -14.52 -11.34
C PRO A 34 2.05 -13.15 -10.78
N ILE A 35 1.46 -13.13 -9.58
CA ILE A 35 1.16 -11.91 -8.83
C ILE A 35 1.91 -11.92 -7.49
N GLU A 36 2.38 -10.75 -7.08
CA GLU A 36 3.11 -10.54 -5.83
C GLU A 36 2.16 -10.72 -4.63
N GLY A 37 0.98 -10.10 -4.73
CA GLY A 37 -0.03 -10.14 -3.69
C GLY A 37 -1.42 -9.80 -4.18
N ALA A 38 -2.38 -9.93 -3.27
CA ALA A 38 -3.75 -9.48 -3.48
C ALA A 38 -4.27 -8.74 -2.25
N ILE A 39 -5.16 -7.79 -2.52
CA ILE A 39 -5.97 -7.06 -1.55
C ILE A 39 -7.41 -7.43 -1.88
N ASN A 40 -8.01 -8.18 -0.96
CA ASN A 40 -9.40 -8.60 -1.03
C ASN A 40 -10.26 -7.68 -0.12
N GLN A 41 -11.58 -7.84 -0.15
CA GLN A 41 -12.49 -6.99 0.60
C GLN A 41 -12.21 -7.04 2.12
N THR A 42 -11.95 -8.22 2.68
CA THR A 42 -11.58 -8.35 4.10
C THR A 42 -10.36 -7.52 4.46
N ARG A 43 -9.28 -7.63 3.68
CA ARG A 43 -8.04 -6.89 3.92
C ARG A 43 -8.21 -5.38 3.70
N HIS A 44 -9.02 -4.99 2.71
CA HIS A 44 -9.39 -3.61 2.49
C HIS A 44 -10.09 -3.04 3.73
N VAL A 45 -11.14 -3.70 4.23
CA VAL A 45 -11.91 -3.22 5.38
C VAL A 45 -11.05 -3.13 6.64
N GLN A 46 -10.12 -4.06 6.84
CA GLN A 46 -9.20 -4.02 7.97
C GLN A 46 -8.25 -2.81 7.94
N MET A 47 -7.82 -2.38 6.75
CA MET A 47 -6.82 -1.32 6.60
C MET A 47 -7.44 0.07 6.36
N VAL A 48 -8.50 0.14 5.58
CA VAL A 48 -9.14 1.38 5.08
C VAL A 48 -10.46 1.66 5.80
N GLY A 49 -11.16 0.63 6.26
CA GLY A 49 -12.48 0.74 6.87
C GLY A 49 -13.62 0.82 5.85
N ARG A 50 -14.85 0.49 6.30
CA ARG A 50 -16.04 0.42 5.43
C ARG A 50 -16.59 1.76 4.95
N ARG A 51 -16.17 2.86 5.60
CA ARG A 51 -16.62 4.23 5.30
C ARG A 51 -15.60 5.02 4.47
N GLY A 52 -14.47 4.40 4.13
CA GLY A 52 -13.47 4.98 3.24
C GLY A 52 -13.84 4.83 1.76
N PRO A 53 -12.94 5.24 0.85
CA PRO A 53 -13.12 5.02 -0.58
C PRO A 53 -13.21 3.52 -0.90
N SER A 54 -13.88 3.18 -1.99
CA SER A 54 -14.06 1.79 -2.44
C SER A 54 -12.73 1.07 -2.66
N LYS A 55 -11.70 1.79 -3.10
CA LYS A 55 -10.31 1.32 -3.17
C LYS A 55 -9.38 2.42 -2.70
N TYR A 56 -8.33 2.03 -1.97
CA TYR A 56 -7.27 2.95 -1.54
C TYR A 56 -5.87 2.33 -1.72
N PRO A 57 -5.33 2.35 -2.95
CA PRO A 57 -4.01 1.79 -3.27
C PRO A 57 -2.85 2.29 -2.39
N PRO A 58 -2.79 3.58 -1.97
CA PRO A 58 -1.71 4.08 -1.13
C PRO A 58 -1.55 3.37 0.22
N ALA A 59 -2.64 2.87 0.82
CA ALA A 59 -2.57 2.10 2.07
C ALA A 59 -1.79 0.78 1.92
N PHE A 60 -1.55 0.35 0.69
CA PHE A 60 -0.84 -0.89 0.37
C PHE A 60 0.46 -0.64 -0.41
N MET A 61 0.91 0.62 -0.49
CA MET A 61 2.09 1.03 -1.26
C MET A 61 1.97 0.63 -2.74
N ILE A 62 0.77 0.77 -3.30
CA ILE A 62 0.53 0.61 -4.74
C ILE A 62 0.54 2.00 -5.36
N ASP A 63 1.45 2.19 -6.31
CA ASP A 63 1.75 3.51 -6.89
C ASP A 63 0.90 3.88 -8.10
N LEU A 64 0.38 2.86 -8.80
CA LEU A 64 -0.54 3.00 -9.92
C LEU A 64 -1.62 1.95 -9.79
N HIS A 65 -2.87 2.39 -9.76
CA HIS A 65 -4.03 1.51 -9.80
C HIS A 65 -4.64 1.53 -11.19
N ILE A 66 -4.91 0.35 -11.76
CA ILE A 66 -5.56 0.21 -13.06
C ILE A 66 -6.95 -0.36 -12.78
N ASP A 67 -7.98 0.34 -13.23
CA ASP A 67 -9.38 0.00 -12.96
C ASP A 67 -10.26 0.38 -14.14
N ASP A 68 -11.42 -0.26 -14.27
CA ASP A 68 -12.44 0.04 -15.26
C ASP A 68 -13.59 0.89 -14.70
N SER A 69 -13.65 1.09 -13.37
CA SER A 69 -14.69 1.88 -12.72
C SER A 69 -14.40 3.39 -12.76
N PRO A 70 -15.28 4.22 -13.37
CA PRO A 70 -15.19 5.67 -13.27
C PRO A 70 -15.25 6.18 -11.83
N GLY A 71 -16.01 5.49 -10.96
CA GLY A 71 -16.11 5.84 -9.55
C GLY A 71 -14.77 5.72 -8.82
N VAL A 72 -13.95 4.71 -9.16
CA VAL A 72 -12.60 4.56 -8.60
C VAL A 72 -11.68 5.69 -9.10
N ALA A 73 -11.83 6.13 -10.35
CA ALA A 73 -11.06 7.25 -10.88
C ALA A 73 -11.44 8.59 -10.21
N MET A 74 -12.73 8.79 -9.92
CA MET A 74 -13.22 9.93 -9.13
C MET A 74 -12.63 9.89 -7.71
N GLU A 75 -12.73 8.76 -7.01
CA GLU A 75 -12.10 8.57 -5.69
C GLU A 75 -10.58 8.79 -5.75
N GLY A 76 -9.92 8.38 -6.83
CA GLY A 76 -8.49 8.63 -7.08
C GLY A 76 -8.16 10.12 -7.12
N THR A 77 -9.03 10.91 -7.73
CA THR A 77 -8.91 12.37 -7.75
C THR A 77 -9.13 12.95 -6.35
N ASP A 78 -10.21 12.57 -5.68
CA ASP A 78 -10.59 13.08 -4.36
C ASP A 78 -9.57 12.74 -3.27
N HIS A 79 -8.97 11.55 -3.35
CA HIS A 79 -8.01 11.03 -2.38
C HIS A 79 -6.55 11.04 -2.87
N GLN A 80 -6.28 11.72 -3.99
CA GLN A 80 -4.94 11.97 -4.52
C GLN A 80 -4.11 10.70 -4.75
N PHE A 81 -4.71 9.65 -5.32
CA PHE A 81 -3.99 8.47 -5.78
C PHE A 81 -4.13 8.26 -7.28
N ALA A 82 -3.07 7.72 -7.88
CA ALA A 82 -3.01 7.51 -9.31
C ALA A 82 -3.92 6.36 -9.76
N VAL A 83 -4.84 6.67 -10.68
CA VAL A 83 -5.69 5.69 -11.36
C VAL A 83 -5.53 5.85 -12.87
N LEU A 84 -5.21 4.76 -13.55
CA LEU A 84 -5.40 4.66 -14.99
C LEU A 84 -6.76 3.98 -15.25
N LEU A 85 -7.74 4.78 -15.68
CA LEU A 85 -9.04 4.28 -16.10
C LEU A 85 -8.94 3.63 -17.49
N VAL A 86 -9.24 2.34 -17.56
CA VAL A 86 -9.22 1.54 -18.79
C VAL A 86 -10.63 1.03 -19.06
N ALA A 87 -11.23 1.42 -20.18
CA ALA A 87 -12.52 0.89 -20.58
C ALA A 87 -12.36 -0.57 -21.06
N PRO A 88 -13.31 -1.47 -20.76
CA PRO A 88 -13.25 -2.87 -21.21
C PRO A 88 -13.15 -3.02 -22.73
N GLU A 89 -13.71 -2.07 -23.50
CA GLU A 89 -13.75 -2.07 -24.96
C GLU A 89 -12.52 -1.41 -25.60
N ASP A 90 -11.60 -0.85 -24.80
CA ASP A 90 -10.43 -0.16 -25.31
C ASP A 90 -9.43 -1.15 -25.92
N GLN A 91 -9.41 -1.25 -27.25
CA GLN A 91 -8.50 -2.16 -27.98
C GLN A 91 -7.01 -1.83 -27.77
N ASN A 92 -6.69 -0.61 -27.34
CA ASN A 92 -5.32 -0.13 -27.13
C ASN A 92 -4.96 -0.08 -25.63
N TRP A 93 -5.72 -0.76 -24.76
CA TRP A 93 -5.50 -0.71 -23.31
C TRP A 93 -4.08 -1.12 -22.92
N VAL A 94 -3.49 -2.08 -23.65
CA VAL A 94 -2.12 -2.56 -23.38
C VAL A 94 -1.12 -1.41 -23.51
N ASP A 95 -1.16 -0.69 -24.62
CA ASP A 95 -0.24 0.41 -24.88
C ASP A 95 -0.45 1.56 -23.90
N ARG A 96 -1.70 1.86 -23.56
CA ARG A 96 -2.02 2.86 -22.53
C ARG A 96 -1.40 2.50 -21.18
N VAL A 97 -1.53 1.25 -20.74
CA VAL A 97 -0.93 0.77 -19.49
C VAL A 97 0.59 0.87 -19.53
N LEU A 98 1.22 0.44 -20.63
CA LEU A 98 2.68 0.46 -20.75
C LEU A 98 3.23 1.90 -20.78
N ASN A 99 2.61 2.78 -21.57
CA ASN A 99 3.01 4.19 -21.66
C ASN A 99 2.87 4.91 -20.31
N GLU A 100 1.80 4.62 -19.59
CA GLU A 100 1.52 5.24 -18.28
C GLU A 100 2.47 4.74 -17.18
N VAL A 101 2.92 3.49 -17.27
CA VAL A 101 4.00 2.95 -16.44
C VAL A 101 5.35 3.59 -16.80
N ASP A 102 5.69 3.67 -18.09
CA ASP A 102 6.94 4.26 -18.56
C ASP A 102 7.05 5.74 -18.17
N ALA A 103 5.95 6.50 -18.33
CA ALA A 103 5.86 7.89 -17.89
C ALA A 103 6.15 8.04 -16.39
N ARG A 104 5.61 7.15 -15.53
CA ARG A 104 5.88 7.19 -14.08
C ARG A 104 7.32 6.83 -13.73
N ILE A 105 7.89 5.83 -14.40
CA ILE A 105 9.28 5.44 -14.19
C ILE A 105 10.22 6.59 -14.57
N CYS A 106 9.95 7.28 -15.69
CA CYS A 106 10.72 8.43 -16.13
C CYS A 106 10.55 9.65 -15.21
N ALA A 107 9.33 9.92 -14.74
CA ALA A 107 9.04 11.06 -13.88
C ALA A 107 9.63 10.93 -12.45
N ASN A 108 9.90 9.72 -11.99
CA ASN A 108 10.48 9.49 -10.67
C ASN A 108 11.90 8.90 -10.75
N ALA A 109 12.91 9.75 -10.51
CA ALA A 109 14.31 9.31 -10.39
C ALA A 109 14.51 8.19 -9.35
N HIS A 110 13.66 8.11 -8.32
CA HIS A 110 13.72 7.06 -7.30
C HIS A 110 13.35 5.66 -7.84
N TRP A 111 12.47 5.56 -8.85
CA TRP A 111 12.11 4.29 -9.50
C TRP A 111 13.23 3.77 -10.36
N SER A 112 13.90 4.69 -11.07
CA SER A 112 15.08 4.36 -11.88
C SER A 112 16.22 3.81 -11.02
N ALA A 113 16.37 4.29 -9.78
CA ALA A 113 17.38 3.82 -8.83
C ALA A 113 17.04 2.45 -8.19
N GLN A 114 15.76 2.15 -7.93
CA GLN A 114 15.33 0.85 -7.38
C GLN A 114 15.47 -0.31 -8.38
N ARG A 115 15.56 -0.02 -9.69
CA ARG A 115 15.79 -1.00 -10.76
C ARG A 115 17.08 -1.83 -10.58
N PHE A 116 18.02 -1.36 -9.74
CA PHE A 116 19.32 -2.00 -9.48
C PHE A 116 19.55 -2.40 -8.01
N ALA A 117 18.57 -2.23 -7.12
CA ALA A 117 18.73 -2.62 -5.72
C ALA A 117 18.27 -4.07 -5.51
N PRO A 118 19.11 -4.99 -5.00
CA PRO A 118 18.66 -6.33 -4.64
C PRO A 118 17.70 -6.24 -3.45
N ASP A 119 16.62 -7.00 -3.54
CA ASP A 119 15.53 -7.03 -2.57
C ASP A 119 16.01 -7.46 -1.17
N GLY A 120 16.27 -6.48 -0.31
CA GLY A 120 16.36 -6.70 1.13
C GLY A 120 14.96 -6.87 1.72
N PRO A 121 14.75 -7.80 2.67
CA PRO A 121 13.43 -8.07 3.22
C PRO A 121 12.89 -6.81 3.91
N PHE A 122 11.77 -6.34 3.34
CA PHE A 122 10.80 -5.39 3.86
C PHE A 122 11.08 -4.85 5.27
N ARG A 123 11.30 -3.53 5.30
CA ARG A 123 11.69 -2.68 6.43
C ARG A 123 10.62 -2.54 7.53
N ILE A 124 9.91 -3.61 7.90
CA ILE A 124 9.04 -3.66 9.10
C ILE A 124 9.88 -3.45 10.37
N LYS A 125 11.14 -3.93 10.38
CA LYS A 125 12.04 -3.81 11.54
C LYS A 125 12.41 -2.36 11.89
N GLN A 126 12.33 -1.40 10.97
CA GLN A 126 12.70 -0.01 11.29
C GLN A 126 11.53 0.82 11.85
N MET A 127 10.27 0.40 11.62
CA MET A 127 9.10 1.05 12.23
C MET A 127 8.90 0.61 13.69
N ILE A 128 9.11 -0.67 14.01
CA ILE A 128 9.02 -1.17 15.40
C ILE A 128 10.08 -0.50 16.29
N ARG A 129 11.29 -0.28 15.75
CA ARG A 129 12.39 0.38 16.50
C ARG A 129 12.15 1.87 16.78
N LYS A 130 11.37 2.57 15.94
CA LYS A 130 10.95 3.97 16.18
C LYS A 130 9.71 4.07 17.09
N GLY A 131 8.82 3.06 17.08
CA GLY A 131 7.67 2.97 17.97
C GLY A 131 8.05 2.71 19.44
N CYS A 132 8.93 1.74 19.70
CA CYS A 132 9.39 1.44 21.07
C CYS A 132 10.16 2.60 21.72
N ALA A 133 10.90 3.40 20.94
CA ALA A 133 11.62 4.57 21.45
C ALA A 133 10.69 5.73 21.87
N ARG A 134 9.44 5.77 21.38
CA ARG A 134 8.44 6.76 21.78
C ARG A 134 7.65 6.33 23.01
N LEU A 135 7.39 5.02 23.19
CA LEU A 135 6.74 4.47 24.37
C LEU A 135 7.62 4.56 25.63
N LEU A 136 8.93 4.29 25.51
CA LEU A 136 9.86 4.42 26.64
C LEU A 136 10.03 5.87 27.15
N ARG A 137 9.67 6.90 26.36
CA ARG A 137 9.70 8.30 26.81
C ARG A 137 8.40 8.76 27.48
N LEU A 138 7.30 8.04 27.31
CA LEU A 138 6.05 8.35 28.03
C LEU A 138 6.09 7.81 29.47
N ASP A 139 6.67 6.62 29.67
CA ASP A 139 6.73 6.02 31.01
C ASP A 139 7.59 6.85 31.99
N HIS A 140 8.71 7.42 31.53
CA HIS A 140 9.53 8.31 32.38
C HIS A 140 8.88 9.64 32.77
N ARG A 141 7.84 10.11 32.06
CA ARG A 141 7.13 11.35 32.43
C ARG A 141 5.99 11.12 33.41
N ILE A 142 5.46 9.90 33.52
CA ILE A 142 4.37 9.58 34.44
C ILE A 142 4.94 9.27 35.84
N THR A 143 6.09 8.60 35.94
CA THR A 143 6.69 8.27 37.25
C THR A 143 7.27 9.48 38.00
N ALA A 144 7.58 10.59 37.31
CA ALA A 144 8.14 11.79 37.93
C ALA A 144 7.11 12.75 38.57
N ARG A 145 5.80 12.49 38.43
CA ARG A 145 4.74 13.37 38.98
C ARG A 145 3.98 12.79 40.18
N THR A 146 4.27 11.54 40.58
CA THR A 146 3.62 10.89 41.73
C THR A 146 4.67 10.47 42.74
N GLY A 147 5.19 11.43 43.51
CA GLY A 147 6.19 11.12 44.53
C GLY A 147 6.74 12.35 45.25
N HIS A 148 5.87 13.19 45.83
CA HIS A 148 6.21 14.06 46.96
C HIS A 148 4.92 14.65 47.58
N SER A 149 4.37 13.99 48.60
CA SER A 149 3.61 14.68 49.65
C SER A 149 3.51 13.81 50.91
N ALA A 150 4.48 13.99 51.80
CA ALA A 150 4.56 13.54 53.20
C ALA A 150 5.84 14.23 53.71
N LYS A 151 5.94 15.02 54.78
CA LYS A 151 5.11 15.36 55.95
C LYS A 151 5.66 16.70 56.47
N SER A 152 4.88 17.47 57.25
CA SER A 152 5.25 17.93 58.60
C SER A 152 4.22 18.91 59.16
N ASP A 153 3.60 18.53 60.29
CA ASP A 153 3.16 19.48 61.34
C ASP A 153 4.41 20.20 61.90
N PRO A 154 4.27 21.42 62.48
CA PRO A 154 4.04 21.49 63.94
C PRO A 154 3.25 22.73 64.42
N GLY A 155 2.72 22.65 65.64
CA GLY A 155 2.45 23.83 66.49
C GLY A 155 1.08 23.87 67.14
#